data_AF-A0A662A1M3-F1
#
_entry.id   AF-A0A662A1M3-F1
#
_cell.length_a   1.000
_cell.length_b   1.000
_cell.length_c   1.000
_cell.angle_alpha   90.00
_cell.angle_beta   90.00
_cell.angle_gamma   90.00
#
_symmetry.space_group_name_H-M   'P 1'
#
loop_
_entity.id
_entity.type
_entity.pdbx_description
1 polymer ?
#
loop_
_entity_poly.entity_id
_entity_poly.type
_entity_poly.pdbx_seq_one_letter_code
_entity_poly.pdbx_strand_id
1 'polypeptide(L)'
;MFFLSVNTYSQKNDTIRENILITKKEILPISLITAGSLLNFGNMKYDFQSYVKKTNIKADDYIQYAPIGIMYISDAIGVKHKNTAFNQTKYLVISEISAALTIFLLKKSTNVERPNKHQHSFPSWHTTQAFVGATSLYYEFKDYNKLTAYSGFVFSTATGILRITNNKHWISDV
;
A
#
# COMPACT_ATOMS: atom_id res chain seq x y z
N MET A 1 -43.63 -19.86 -22.68
CA MET A 1 -42.97 -19.19 -21.54
C MET A 1 -41.68 -19.95 -21.26
N PHE A 2 -40.54 -19.38 -21.63
CA PHE A 2 -39.21 -19.97 -21.48
C PHE A 2 -38.52 -19.34 -20.26
N PHE A 3 -37.53 -20.07 -19.72
CA PHE A 3 -36.58 -19.73 -18.64
C PHE A 3 -37.07 -19.98 -17.20
N LEU A 4 -36.33 -20.58 -16.27
CA LEU A 4 -35.00 -21.23 -16.24
C LEU A 4 -34.99 -22.10 -14.98
N SER A 5 -34.76 -23.41 -15.10
CA SER A 5 -34.44 -24.24 -13.95
C SER A 5 -32.98 -24.00 -13.55
N VAL A 6 -32.78 -23.49 -12.33
CA VAL A 6 -31.45 -23.40 -11.73
C VAL A 6 -31.06 -24.81 -11.29
N ASN A 7 -30.24 -25.48 -12.09
CA ASN A 7 -29.57 -26.71 -11.65
C ASN A 7 -28.55 -26.34 -10.57
N THR A 8 -28.88 -26.64 -9.32
CA THR A 8 -27.93 -26.65 -8.22
C THR A 8 -26.98 -27.83 -8.40
N TYR A 9 -25.81 -27.56 -8.98
CA TYR A 9 -24.70 -28.51 -8.89
C TYR A 9 -24.24 -28.55 -7.43
N SER A 10 -24.72 -29.57 -6.72
CA SER A 10 -24.24 -30.00 -5.41
C SER A 10 -22.72 -30.17 -5.47
N GLN A 11 -22.00 -29.36 -4.68
CA GLN A 11 -20.55 -29.49 -4.52
C GLN A 11 -20.28 -30.82 -3.81
N LYS A 12 -19.71 -31.77 -4.56
CA LYS A 12 -19.11 -32.98 -3.98
C LYS A 12 -17.92 -32.54 -3.14
N ASN A 13 -17.89 -32.94 -1.87
CA ASN A 13 -16.77 -32.73 -0.96
C ASN A 13 -15.50 -33.39 -1.52
N ASP A 14 -14.69 -32.63 -2.26
CA ASP A 14 -13.31 -32.97 -2.54
C ASP A 14 -12.44 -32.36 -1.42
N THR A 15 -11.74 -33.23 -0.70
CA THR A 15 -10.77 -32.80 0.30
C THR A 15 -9.53 -32.34 -0.45
N ILE A 16 -9.56 -31.11 -0.97
CA ILE A 16 -8.35 -30.51 -1.54
C ILE A 16 -7.42 -30.20 -0.37
N ARG A 17 -6.43 -31.07 -0.14
CA ARG A 17 -5.16 -30.61 0.43
C ARG A 17 -4.54 -29.69 -0.62
N GLU A 18 -4.96 -28.42 -0.62
CA GLU A 18 -4.25 -27.39 -1.38
C GLU A 18 -2.88 -27.26 -0.72
N ASN A 19 -1.87 -27.87 -1.34
CA ASN A 19 -0.51 -27.47 -1.06
C ASN A 19 -0.41 -26.02 -1.54
N ILE A 20 -0.43 -25.06 -0.60
CA ILE A 20 -0.22 -23.64 -0.88
C ILE A 20 1.19 -23.51 -1.45
N LEU A 21 1.30 -23.50 -2.78
CA LEU A 21 2.57 -23.32 -3.48
C LEU A 21 2.92 -21.82 -3.45
N ILE A 22 3.56 -21.38 -2.37
CA ILE A 22 4.05 -20.01 -2.24
C ILE A 22 5.18 -19.79 -3.26
N THR A 23 4.98 -18.87 -4.20
CA THR A 23 6.00 -18.49 -5.17
C THR A 23 6.97 -17.47 -4.57
N LYS A 24 8.19 -17.35 -5.14
CA LYS A 24 9.19 -16.37 -4.67
C LYS A 24 8.68 -14.92 -4.64
N LYS A 25 7.70 -14.58 -5.48
CA LYS A 25 7.13 -13.23 -5.57
C LYS A 25 6.13 -12.93 -4.45
N GLU A 26 5.53 -13.97 -3.86
CA GLU A 26 4.55 -13.85 -2.78
C GLU A 26 5.21 -13.84 -1.40
N ILE A 27 6.44 -14.35 -1.26
CA ILE A 27 7.18 -14.38 0.01
C ILE A 27 7.29 -12.98 0.61
N LEU A 28 7.67 -11.99 -0.21
CA LEU A 28 7.84 -10.61 0.26
C LEU A 28 6.52 -10.01 0.79
N PRO A 29 5.43 -9.93 0.01
CA PRO A 29 4.18 -9.37 0.53
C PRO A 29 3.62 -10.17 1.71
N ILE A 30 3.69 -11.51 1.69
CA ILE A 30 3.21 -12.34 2.82
C ILE A 30 4.02 -12.01 4.08
N SER A 31 5.36 -12.00 3.99
CA SER A 31 6.21 -11.70 5.14
C SER A 31 5.96 -10.31 5.70
N LEU A 32 5.76 -9.30 4.85
CA LEU A 32 5.43 -7.94 5.28
C LEU A 32 4.06 -7.87 5.96
N ILE A 33 3.03 -8.52 5.41
CA ILE A 33 1.70 -8.60 6.03
C ILE A 33 1.77 -9.31 7.37
N THR A 34 2.47 -10.44 7.46
CA THR A 34 2.67 -11.17 8.71
C THR A 34 3.40 -10.31 9.73
N ALA A 35 4.50 -9.66 9.35
CA ALA A 35 5.26 -8.78 10.24
C ALA A 35 4.41 -7.59 10.74
N GLY A 36 3.71 -6.89 9.85
CA GLY A 36 2.82 -5.78 10.23
C GLY A 36 1.68 -6.21 11.15
N SER A 37 1.12 -7.41 10.91
CA SER A 37 0.10 -8.00 11.78
C SER A 37 0.67 -8.28 13.18
N LEU A 38 1.86 -8.88 13.26
CA LEU A 38 2.57 -9.14 14.52
C LEU A 38 2.81 -7.85 15.32
N LEU A 39 3.20 -6.76 14.66
CA LEU A 39 3.41 -5.46 15.32
C LEU A 39 2.11 -4.86 15.90
N ASN A 40 0.95 -5.26 15.40
CA ASN A 40 -0.34 -4.80 15.94
C ASN A 40 -0.82 -5.62 17.15
N PHE A 41 -0.22 -6.80 17.41
CA PHE A 41 -0.58 -7.64 18.56
C PHE A 41 0.10 -7.16 19.85
N GLY A 42 -0.68 -7.11 20.94
CA GLY A 42 -0.19 -6.75 22.26
C GLY A 42 0.30 -5.30 22.37
N ASN A 43 1.39 -5.11 23.10
CA ASN A 43 1.91 -3.77 23.43
C ASN A 43 3.00 -3.26 22.47
N MET A 44 3.41 -4.04 21.46
CA MET A 44 4.60 -3.74 20.64
C MET A 44 4.52 -2.36 19.96
N LYS A 45 3.35 -1.99 19.42
CA LYS A 45 3.15 -0.68 18.80
C LYS A 45 3.30 0.49 19.79
N TYR A 46 2.91 0.29 21.06
CA TYR A 46 3.04 1.31 22.10
C TYR A 46 4.49 1.43 22.57
N ASP A 47 5.16 0.28 22.78
CA ASP A 47 6.57 0.23 23.15
C ASP A 47 7.42 0.91 22.08
N PHE A 48 7.21 0.56 20.81
CA PHE A 48 7.91 1.21 19.70
C PHE A 48 7.68 2.73 19.69
N GLN A 49 6.42 3.17 19.83
CA GLN A 49 6.08 4.59 19.82
C GLN A 49 6.78 5.36 20.96
N SER A 50 7.02 4.71 22.11
CA SER A 50 7.72 5.34 23.25
C SER A 50 9.19 5.67 22.96
N TYR A 51 9.84 4.92 22.06
CA TYR A 51 11.22 5.17 21.63
C TYR A 51 11.33 6.19 20.49
N VAL A 52 10.23 6.50 19.81
CA VAL A 52 10.23 7.42 18.66
C VAL A 52 10.23 8.87 19.15
N LYS A 53 11.24 9.64 18.71
CA LYS A 53 11.26 11.09 18.96
C LYS A 53 10.15 11.78 18.18
N LYS A 54 9.27 12.49 18.89
CA LYS A 54 8.17 13.23 18.28
C LYS A 54 8.69 14.38 17.43
N THR A 55 8.14 14.51 16.23
CA THR A 55 8.37 15.63 15.31
C THR A 55 7.07 16.39 15.02
N ASN A 56 7.18 17.58 14.43
CA ASN A 56 6.04 18.36 13.92
C ASN A 56 6.27 18.75 12.43
N ILE A 57 6.98 17.89 11.70
CA ILE A 57 7.36 18.15 10.30
C ILE A 57 6.15 17.85 9.42
N LYS A 58 5.57 18.86 8.77
CA LYS A 58 4.40 18.71 7.89
C LYS A 58 4.73 18.24 6.46
N ALA A 59 5.97 17.84 6.22
CA ALA A 59 6.42 17.42 4.89
C ALA A 59 5.67 16.19 4.38
N ASP A 60 5.16 15.33 5.29
CA ASP A 60 4.43 14.12 4.96
C ASP A 60 3.20 14.36 4.08
N ASP A 61 2.54 15.51 4.24
CA ASP A 61 1.34 15.87 3.47
C ASP A 61 1.68 16.16 1.99
N TYR A 62 2.95 16.47 1.68
CA TYR A 62 3.44 16.80 0.34
C TYR A 62 4.24 15.66 -0.30
N ILE A 63 5.19 15.09 0.44
CA ILE A 63 6.14 14.10 -0.12
C ILE A 63 5.46 12.78 -0.51
N GLN A 64 4.26 12.51 0.01
CA GLN A 64 3.44 11.36 -0.39
C GLN A 64 3.14 11.32 -1.90
N TYR A 65 3.07 12.49 -2.55
CA TYR A 65 2.79 12.60 -3.99
C TYR A 65 4.06 12.65 -4.84
N ALA A 66 5.24 12.72 -4.23
CA ALA A 66 6.50 12.78 -4.94
C ALA A 66 6.71 11.61 -5.92
N PRO A 67 6.35 10.34 -5.60
CA PRO A 67 6.50 9.25 -6.56
C PRO A 67 5.70 9.45 -7.85
N ILE A 68 4.47 9.96 -7.75
CA ILE A 68 3.61 10.27 -8.92
C ILE A 68 4.21 11.45 -9.69
N GLY A 69 4.67 12.48 -8.99
CA GLY A 69 5.36 13.62 -9.62
C GLY A 69 6.60 13.18 -10.40
N ILE A 70 7.46 12.34 -9.80
CA ILE A 70 8.65 11.78 -10.46
C ILE A 70 8.26 11.00 -11.72
N MET A 71 7.17 10.22 -11.66
CA MET A 71 6.69 9.42 -12.78
C MET A 71 6.36 10.30 -14.00
N TYR A 72 5.52 11.32 -13.81
CA TYR A 72 5.12 12.20 -14.92
C TYR A 72 6.21 13.18 -15.35
N ILE A 73 7.08 13.64 -14.44
CA ILE A 73 8.25 14.45 -14.82
C ILE A 73 9.20 13.61 -15.68
N SER A 74 9.45 12.36 -15.32
CA SER A 74 10.33 11.46 -16.07
C SER A 74 9.78 11.16 -17.48
N ASP A 75 8.47 10.96 -17.60
CA ASP A 75 7.76 10.85 -18.88
C ASP A 75 7.94 12.13 -19.71
N ALA A 76 7.65 13.30 -19.13
CA ALA A 76 7.73 14.60 -19.82
C ALA A 76 9.14 14.97 -20.33
N ILE A 77 10.21 14.57 -19.62
CA ILE A 77 11.59 14.79 -20.05
C ILE A 77 12.14 13.68 -20.96
N GLY A 78 11.29 12.71 -21.35
CA GLY A 78 11.63 11.67 -22.33
C GLY A 78 12.46 10.50 -21.77
N VAL A 79 12.42 10.25 -20.45
CA VAL A 79 13.04 9.05 -19.89
C VAL A 79 12.30 7.84 -20.43
N LYS A 80 13.02 6.87 -21.00
CA LYS A 80 12.40 5.65 -21.53
C LYS A 80 11.60 4.91 -20.45
N HIS A 81 10.34 4.62 -20.77
CA HIS A 81 9.39 3.92 -19.90
C HIS A 81 8.61 2.87 -20.70
N LYS A 82 7.78 2.09 -20.02
CA LYS A 82 7.15 0.88 -20.58
C LYS A 82 5.88 1.15 -21.37
N ASN A 83 5.04 2.04 -20.88
CA ASN A 83 3.69 2.27 -21.37
C ASN A 83 3.57 3.67 -21.96
N THR A 84 2.53 3.95 -22.73
CA THR A 84 2.20 5.34 -23.09
C THR A 84 1.69 6.10 -21.86
N ALA A 85 1.79 7.44 -21.86
CA ALA A 85 1.24 8.30 -20.79
C ALA A 85 -0.23 7.96 -20.44
N PHE A 86 -1.03 7.60 -21.45
CA PHE A 86 -2.41 7.14 -21.26
C PHE A 86 -2.50 5.82 -20.46
N ASN A 87 -1.73 4.80 -20.85
CA ASN A 87 -1.73 3.51 -20.16
C ASN A 87 -1.13 3.62 -18.75
N GLN A 88 -0.05 4.39 -18.59
CA GLN A 88 0.53 4.74 -17.28
C GLN A 88 -0.54 5.35 -16.36
N THR A 89 -1.28 6.36 -16.84
CA THR A 89 -2.35 7.01 -16.09
C THR A 89 -3.48 6.03 -15.76
N LYS A 90 -3.89 5.20 -16.72
CA LYS A 90 -4.93 4.18 -16.51
C LYS A 90 -4.55 3.21 -15.40
N TYR A 91 -3.32 2.69 -15.40
CA TYR A 91 -2.86 1.76 -14.36
C TYR A 91 -2.74 2.44 -13.00
N LEU A 92 -2.29 3.70 -12.96
CA LEU A 92 -2.30 4.48 -11.73
C LEU A 92 -3.72 4.60 -11.16
N VAL A 93 -4.69 5.05 -11.98
CA VAL A 93 -6.09 5.24 -11.54
C VAL A 93 -6.69 3.94 -11.00
N ILE A 94 -6.48 2.81 -11.69
CA ILE A 94 -6.96 1.51 -11.21
C ILE A 94 -6.34 1.18 -9.85
N SER A 95 -5.03 1.40 -9.70
CA SER A 95 -4.31 1.12 -8.44
C SER A 95 -4.81 2.00 -7.29
N GLU A 96 -5.07 3.28 -7.56
CA GLU A 96 -5.61 4.24 -6.58
C GLU A 96 -7.02 3.86 -6.13
N ILE A 97 -7.90 3.48 -7.06
CA ILE A 97 -9.26 3.04 -6.74
C ILE A 97 -9.21 1.77 -5.88
N SER A 98 -8.40 0.79 -6.27
CA SER A 98 -8.24 -0.44 -5.48
C SER A 98 -7.73 -0.15 -4.07
N ALA A 99 -6.69 0.69 -3.95
CA ALA A 99 -6.15 1.09 -2.66
C ALA A 99 -7.19 1.84 -1.81
N ALA A 100 -7.93 2.78 -2.40
CA ALA A 100 -8.94 3.56 -1.71
C ALA A 100 -10.06 2.66 -1.15
N LEU A 101 -10.53 1.69 -1.94
CA LEU A 101 -11.52 0.71 -1.50
C LEU A 101 -10.98 -0.13 -0.33
N THR A 102 -9.76 -0.63 -0.42
CA THR A 102 -9.12 -1.40 0.65
C THR A 102 -9.00 -0.58 1.94
N ILE A 103 -8.52 0.66 1.86
CA ILE A 103 -8.39 1.53 3.03
C ILE A 103 -9.76 1.81 3.65
N PHE A 104 -10.77 2.11 2.84
CA PHE A 104 -12.11 2.40 3.31
C PHE A 104 -12.71 1.22 4.10
N LEU A 105 -12.61 0.01 3.54
CA LEU A 105 -13.10 -1.21 4.18
C LEU A 105 -12.38 -1.48 5.51
N LEU A 106 -11.05 -1.39 5.51
CA LEU A 106 -10.24 -1.66 6.71
C LEU A 106 -10.44 -0.60 7.80
N LYS A 107 -10.52 0.69 7.45
CA LYS A 107 -10.76 1.77 8.41
C LYS A 107 -12.10 1.61 9.14
N LYS A 108 -13.12 1.21 8.39
CA LYS A 108 -14.46 0.97 8.93
C LYS A 108 -14.51 -0.29 9.80
N SER A 109 -13.77 -1.33 9.44
CA SER A 109 -13.78 -2.61 10.16
C SER A 109 -12.95 -2.62 11.43
N THR A 110 -11.81 -1.91 11.47
CA THR A 110 -10.82 -2.07 12.55
C THR A 110 -10.95 -1.03 13.66
N ASN A 111 -11.47 0.16 13.36
CA ASN A 111 -11.71 1.28 14.28
C ASN A 111 -10.56 1.55 15.29
N VAL A 112 -9.31 1.38 14.85
CA VAL A 112 -8.12 1.55 15.71
C VAL A 112 -7.94 3.03 16.06
N GLU A 113 -7.76 3.35 17.34
CA GLU A 113 -7.43 4.69 17.82
C GLU A 113 -5.96 5.03 17.52
N ARG A 114 -5.68 6.28 17.12
CA ARG A 114 -4.33 6.80 16.80
C ARG A 114 -3.54 7.16 18.07
N PRO A 115 -2.21 7.30 17.98
CA PRO A 115 -1.39 7.79 19.11
C PRO A 115 -1.79 9.18 19.61
N ASN A 116 -2.40 10.00 18.75
CA ASN A 116 -2.89 11.34 19.08
C ASN A 116 -4.39 11.38 19.47
N LYS A 117 -5.00 10.22 19.79
CA LYS A 117 -6.40 10.06 20.23
C LYS A 117 -7.47 10.32 19.17
N HIS A 118 -7.10 10.44 17.90
CA HIS A 118 -8.06 10.48 16.80
C HIS A 118 -8.46 9.07 16.35
N GLN A 119 -9.67 8.89 15.82
CA GLN A 119 -10.17 7.60 15.33
C GLN A 119 -9.59 7.23 13.96
N HIS A 120 -9.72 5.95 13.59
CA HIS A 120 -9.32 5.38 12.29
C HIS A 120 -7.82 5.54 11.94
N SER A 121 -6.97 4.93 12.75
CA SER A 121 -5.53 4.83 12.56
C SER A 121 -5.17 3.92 11.39
N PHE A 122 -5.65 2.67 11.40
CA PHE A 122 -5.27 1.65 10.43
C PHE A 122 -6.15 1.65 9.17
N PRO A 123 -5.59 1.49 7.96
CA PRO A 123 -4.19 1.75 7.57
C PRO A 123 -3.94 3.25 7.30
N SER A 124 -2.68 3.67 7.15
CA SER A 124 -2.36 5.07 6.83
C SER A 124 -2.65 5.42 5.37
N TRP A 125 -3.57 6.36 5.13
CA TRP A 125 -3.84 6.85 3.78
C TRP A 125 -2.59 7.41 3.09
N HIS A 126 -1.79 8.22 3.79
CA HIS A 126 -0.62 8.86 3.18
C HIS A 126 0.45 7.84 2.80
N THR A 127 0.67 6.84 3.66
CA THR A 127 1.61 5.77 3.33
C THR A 127 1.09 4.94 2.17
N THR A 128 -0.19 4.52 2.19
CA THR A 128 -0.74 3.75 1.07
C THR A 128 -0.65 4.52 -0.25
N GLN A 129 -1.04 5.79 -0.28
CA GLN A 129 -0.94 6.67 -1.46
C GLN A 129 0.49 6.74 -2.00
N ALA A 130 1.46 6.96 -1.10
CA ALA A 130 2.86 7.06 -1.50
C ALA A 130 3.39 5.73 -2.07
N PHE A 131 3.02 4.59 -1.49
CA PHE A 131 3.45 3.28 -1.99
C PHE A 131 2.73 2.84 -3.26
N VAL A 132 1.46 3.24 -3.46
CA VAL A 132 0.77 3.08 -4.75
C VAL A 132 1.53 3.84 -5.84
N GLY A 133 1.82 5.12 -5.61
CA GLY A 133 2.59 5.93 -6.55
C GLY A 133 3.98 5.37 -6.84
N ALA A 134 4.70 4.92 -5.81
CA ALA A 134 6.03 4.31 -5.97
C ALA A 134 5.97 2.98 -6.73
N THR A 135 4.93 2.18 -6.51
CA THR A 135 4.74 0.92 -7.23
C THR A 135 4.40 1.16 -8.70
N SER A 136 3.54 2.15 -8.99
CA SER A 136 3.26 2.58 -10.37
C SER A 136 4.54 3.05 -11.06
N LEU A 137 5.31 3.94 -10.42
CA LEU A 137 6.62 4.39 -10.91
C LEU A 137 7.58 3.21 -11.15
N TYR A 138 7.67 2.28 -10.21
CA TYR A 138 8.53 1.13 -10.31
C TYR A 138 8.20 0.28 -11.54
N TYR A 139 6.93 -0.09 -11.73
CA TYR A 139 6.53 -0.92 -12.88
C TYR A 139 6.67 -0.21 -14.22
N GLU A 140 6.61 1.12 -14.22
CA GLU A 140 6.76 1.94 -15.42
C GLU A 140 8.23 2.03 -15.89
N PHE A 141 9.18 2.13 -14.94
CA PHE A 141 10.59 2.39 -15.26
C PHE A 141 11.56 1.22 -14.97
N LYS A 142 11.18 0.17 -14.23
CA LYS A 142 12.12 -0.89 -13.77
C LYS A 142 12.95 -1.56 -14.86
N ASP A 143 12.40 -1.64 -16.08
CA ASP A 143 13.02 -2.33 -17.21
C ASP A 143 13.96 -1.41 -18.02
N TYR A 144 13.93 -0.09 -17.76
CA TYR A 144 14.67 0.92 -18.53
C TYR A 144 15.54 1.83 -17.67
N ASN A 145 15.03 2.30 -16.53
CA ASN A 145 15.77 3.14 -15.59
C ASN A 145 15.48 2.71 -14.14
N LYS A 146 16.37 1.86 -13.60
CA LYS A 146 16.24 1.35 -12.23
C LYS A 146 16.29 2.45 -11.18
N LEU A 147 17.13 3.47 -11.37
CA LEU A 147 17.25 4.55 -10.39
C LEU A 147 15.92 5.31 -10.24
N THR A 148 15.30 5.68 -11.37
CA THR A 148 13.96 6.29 -11.40
C THR A 148 12.91 5.33 -10.85
N ALA A 149 12.97 4.04 -11.18
CA ALA A 149 12.02 3.06 -10.70
C ALA A 149 12.03 2.92 -9.16
N TYR A 150 13.21 2.93 -8.53
CA TYR A 150 13.35 2.77 -7.09
C TYR A 150 13.25 4.08 -6.29
N SER A 151 13.41 5.25 -6.92
CA SER A 151 13.41 6.53 -6.22
C SER A 151 12.08 6.79 -5.50
N GLY A 152 10.96 6.31 -6.04
CA GLY A 152 9.64 6.44 -5.40
C GLY A 152 9.62 5.85 -3.99
N PHE A 153 10.22 4.67 -3.79
CA PHE A 153 10.20 3.99 -2.49
C PHE A 153 10.95 4.76 -1.40
N VAL A 154 11.93 5.58 -1.76
CA VAL A 154 12.62 6.47 -0.81
C VAL A 154 11.65 7.50 -0.23
N PHE A 155 10.87 8.16 -1.08
CA PHE A 155 9.87 9.14 -0.65
C PHE A 155 8.71 8.48 0.11
N SER A 156 8.28 7.29 -0.31
CA SER A 156 7.21 6.55 0.39
C SER A 156 7.65 6.09 1.78
N THR A 157 8.89 5.63 1.91
CA THR A 157 9.48 5.28 3.22
C THR A 157 9.59 6.52 4.10
N ALA A 158 10.08 7.65 3.58
CA ALA A 158 10.15 8.90 4.32
C ALA A 158 8.77 9.38 4.78
N THR A 159 7.74 9.24 3.93
CA THR A 159 6.34 9.53 4.28
C THR A 159 5.93 8.69 5.49
N GLY A 160 6.13 7.38 5.43
CA GLY A 160 5.78 6.47 6.52
C GLY A 160 6.47 6.80 7.84
N ILE A 161 7.79 7.05 7.81
CA ILE A 161 8.56 7.47 8.99
C ILE A 161 7.96 8.74 9.60
N LEU A 162 7.67 9.76 8.78
CA LEU A 162 7.09 11.01 9.27
C LEU A 162 5.68 10.82 9.87
N ARG A 163 4.88 9.88 9.34
CA ARG A 163 3.57 9.56 9.94
C ARG A 163 3.69 8.98 11.35
N ILE A 164 4.73 8.18 11.59
CA ILE A 164 5.03 7.61 12.90
C ILE A 164 5.60 8.68 13.84
N THR A 165 6.61 9.42 13.41
CA THR A 165 7.28 10.44 14.25
C THR A 165 6.37 11.63 14.58
N ASN A 166 5.40 11.96 13.72
CA ASN A 166 4.39 12.98 14.01
C ASN A 166 3.23 12.47 14.90
N ASN A 167 3.30 11.25 15.44
CA ASN A 167 2.23 10.58 16.20
C ASN A 167 0.89 10.51 15.43
N LYS A 168 0.92 10.52 14.09
CA LYS A 168 -0.29 10.42 13.26
C LYS A 168 -0.74 8.96 13.10
N HIS A 169 0.18 8.01 13.15
CA HIS A 169 -0.06 6.57 12.93
C HIS A 169 0.90 5.71 13.76
N TRP A 170 0.47 4.48 14.08
CA TRP A 170 1.34 3.45 14.66
C TRP A 170 2.26 2.84 13.59
N ILE A 171 3.37 2.23 14.03
CA ILE A 171 4.25 1.45 13.12
C ILE A 171 3.50 0.36 12.36
N SER A 172 2.46 -0.23 12.95
CA SER A 172 1.63 -1.25 12.30
C SER A 172 0.69 -0.69 11.22
N ASP A 173 0.46 0.62 11.18
CA ASP A 173 -0.44 1.26 10.21
C ASP A 173 0.27 1.70 8.91
N VAL A 174 1.59 1.66 8.91
CA VAL A 174 2.49 2.25 7.90
C VAL A 174 3.17 1.13 7.11
#